data_AF-A0A933K0Y2-F1
#
_entry.id   AF-A0A933K0Y2-F1
#
_cell.length_a   1.000
_cell.length_b   1.000
_cell.length_c   1.000
_cell.angle_alpha   90.00
_cell.angle_beta   90.00
_cell.angle_gamma   90.00
#
_symmetry.space_group_name_H-M   'P 1'
#
loop_
_entity.id
_entity.type
_entity.pdbx_description
1 polymer ?
#
loop_
_entity_poly.entity_id
_entity_poly.type
_entity_poly.pdbx_seq_one_letter_code
_entity_poly.pdbx_strand_id
1 'polypeptide(L)'
;MRKRAAMFQRLTAKLYMRFAILNTLLVWPVIFFMIAHDVKRTSAPHRQELFTFYGTLLIVSAAVVLAQYPLINGTRRWLVRILYFYLSMVAFLSIVGLIFSWNAAVGSSPAGSWAARLDGTVRMVFFGHFLGLPAFPFIDLANWMLRSILFYESPSKGDAEG
;
A
#
# COMPACT_ATOMS: atom_id res chain seq x y z
N MET A 1 0.88 -34.81 -11.37
CA MET A 1 0.13 -33.66 -10.81
C MET A 1 0.88 -32.90 -9.70
N ARG A 2 1.46 -33.55 -8.68
CA ARG A 2 2.17 -32.87 -7.56
C ARG A 2 3.32 -31.93 -7.96
N LYS A 3 4.14 -32.29 -8.97
CA LYS A 3 5.23 -31.41 -9.48
C LYS A 3 4.72 -30.10 -10.09
N ARG A 4 3.58 -30.13 -10.81
CA ARG A 4 2.96 -28.93 -11.40
C ARG A 4 2.40 -28.02 -10.30
N ALA A 5 1.79 -28.60 -9.25
CA ALA A 5 1.29 -27.83 -8.11
C ALA A 5 2.42 -27.12 -7.32
N ALA A 6 3.53 -27.82 -7.04
CA ALA A 6 4.68 -27.24 -6.35
C ALA A 6 5.39 -26.14 -7.18
N MET A 7 5.48 -26.33 -8.50
CA MET A 7 6.01 -25.32 -9.41
C MET A 7 5.12 -24.07 -9.43
N PHE A 8 3.80 -24.26 -9.54
CA PHE A 8 2.82 -23.17 -9.50
C PHE A 8 2.91 -22.38 -8.18
N GLN A 9 2.94 -23.08 -7.03
CA GLN A 9 3.09 -22.46 -5.71
C GLN A 9 4.36 -21.59 -5.61
N ARG A 10 5.52 -22.10 -6.06
CA ARG A 10 6.79 -21.34 -6.05
C ARG A 10 6.72 -20.10 -6.94
N LEU A 11 6.05 -20.20 -8.09
CA LEU A 11 5.88 -19.07 -9.01
C LEU A 11 4.99 -17.99 -8.39
N THR A 12 3.85 -18.37 -7.80
CA THR A 12 2.97 -17.44 -7.06
C THR A 12 3.67 -16.77 -5.87
N ALA A 13 4.53 -17.50 -5.15
CA ALA A 13 5.27 -16.95 -4.02
C ALA A 13 6.35 -15.94 -4.44
N LYS A 14 7.05 -16.18 -5.56
CA LYS A 14 8.00 -15.20 -6.12
C LYS A 14 7.29 -13.95 -6.63
N LEU A 15 6.15 -14.11 -7.31
CA LEU A 15 5.31 -12.98 -7.74
C LEU A 15 4.77 -12.20 -6.54
N TYR A 16 4.43 -12.89 -5.44
CA TYR A 16 4.00 -12.30 -4.19
C TYR A 16 5.05 -11.38 -3.58
N MET A 17 6.25 -11.93 -3.38
CA MET A 17 7.37 -11.16 -2.85
C MET A 17 7.69 -9.94 -3.71
N ARG A 18 7.73 -10.10 -5.04
CA ARG A 18 8.03 -8.99 -5.96
C ARG A 18 6.97 -7.89 -5.92
N PHE A 19 5.69 -8.25 -5.99
CA PHE A 19 4.60 -7.27 -5.89
C PHE A 19 4.59 -6.55 -4.54
N ALA A 20 4.75 -7.30 -3.45
CA ALA A 20 4.82 -6.73 -2.11
C ALA A 20 5.99 -5.74 -2.02
N ILE A 21 7.20 -6.13 -2.45
CA ILE A 21 8.39 -5.27 -2.47
C ILE A 21 8.12 -3.99 -3.27
N LEU A 22 7.50 -4.08 -4.44
CA LEU A 22 7.27 -2.89 -5.29
C LEU A 22 6.24 -1.91 -4.73
N ASN A 23 5.11 -2.41 -4.24
CA ASN A 23 4.12 -1.54 -3.60
C ASN A 23 4.69 -0.93 -2.31
N THR A 24 5.51 -1.70 -1.59
CA THR A 24 6.26 -1.21 -0.43
C THR A 24 7.24 -0.11 -0.84
N LEU A 25 8.02 -0.31 -1.91
CA LEU A 25 8.96 0.68 -2.47
C LEU A 25 8.29 1.92 -3.05
N LEU A 26 6.98 1.89 -3.36
CA LEU A 26 6.24 3.08 -3.77
C LEU A 26 5.80 3.91 -2.55
N VAL A 27 5.43 3.25 -1.45
CA VAL A 27 4.92 3.90 -0.25
C VAL A 27 6.05 4.37 0.67
N TRP A 28 7.09 3.55 0.82
CA TRP A 28 8.15 3.77 1.80
C TRP A 28 9.02 5.01 1.53
N PRO A 29 9.42 5.36 0.30
CA PRO A 29 10.19 6.58 0.06
C PRO A 29 9.45 7.85 0.49
N VAL A 30 8.12 7.88 0.34
CA VAL A 30 7.30 9.00 0.83
C VAL A 30 7.37 9.07 2.35
N ILE A 31 7.18 7.93 3.03
CA ILE A 31 7.30 7.85 4.49
C ILE A 31 8.71 8.24 4.96
N PHE A 32 9.77 7.74 4.32
CA PHE A 32 11.16 8.08 4.65
C PHE A 32 11.46 9.55 4.41
N PHE A 33 10.94 10.14 3.33
CA PHE A 33 11.08 11.56 3.07
C PHE A 33 10.42 12.39 4.17
N MET A 34 9.21 12.01 4.61
CA MET A 34 8.52 12.67 5.72
C MET A 34 9.29 12.53 7.04
N ILE A 35 9.81 11.33 7.36
CA ILE A 35 10.69 11.11 8.51
C ILE A 35 11.90 12.04 8.44
N ALA A 36 12.61 12.06 7.30
CA ALA A 36 13.83 12.84 7.13
C ALA A 36 13.57 14.35 7.23
N HIS A 37 12.41 14.81 6.75
CA HIS A 37 11.97 16.19 6.86
C HIS A 37 11.64 16.57 8.31
N ASP A 38 10.88 15.73 9.03
CA ASP A 38 10.40 16.04 10.37
C ASP A 38 11.48 15.88 11.44
N VAL A 39 12.36 14.87 11.31
CA VAL A 39 13.47 14.65 12.25
C VAL A 39 14.43 15.87 12.30
N LYS A 40 14.58 16.59 11.19
CA LYS A 40 15.38 17.82 11.13
C LYS A 40 14.75 18.99 11.89
N ARG A 41 13.41 19.01 12.01
CA ARG A 41 12.65 20.12 12.64
C ARG A 41 12.26 19.86 14.08
N THR A 42 12.48 18.64 14.56
CA THR A 42 11.91 18.16 15.81
C THR A 42 12.96 17.96 16.90
N SER A 43 12.67 18.47 18.09
CA SER A 43 13.52 18.34 19.28
C SER A 43 13.70 16.87 19.68
N ALA A 44 14.82 16.55 20.34
CA ALA A 44 15.18 15.19 20.73
C ALA A 44 14.04 14.36 21.40
N PRO A 45 13.27 14.88 22.38
CA PRO A 45 12.21 14.09 23.03
C PRO A 45 11.06 13.72 22.09
N HIS A 46 10.74 14.55 21.10
CA HIS A 46 9.65 14.31 20.16
C HIS A 46 10.04 13.35 19.01
N ARG A 47 11.34 13.03 18.86
CA ARG A 47 11.79 12.08 17.83
C ARG A 47 11.30 10.67 18.09
N GLN A 48 11.20 10.26 19.35
CA GLN A 48 10.73 8.92 19.70
C GLN A 48 9.27 8.73 19.29
N GLU A 49 8.42 9.72 19.54
CA GLU A 49 7.01 9.72 19.10
C GLU A 49 6.91 9.67 17.58
N LEU A 50 7.74 10.43 16.85
CA LEU A 50 7.80 10.35 15.39
C LEU A 50 8.16 8.94 14.90
N PHE A 51 9.18 8.30 15.49
CA PHE A 51 9.56 6.94 15.08
C PHE A 51 8.46 5.92 15.35
N THR A 52 7.80 5.98 16.51
CA THR A 52 6.65 5.12 16.81
C THR A 52 5.51 5.36 15.83
N PHE A 53 5.24 6.61 15.51
CA PHE A 53 4.21 7.01 14.55
C PHE A 53 4.51 6.47 13.14
N TYR A 54 5.69 6.75 12.60
CA TYR A 54 6.08 6.30 11.27
C TYR A 54 6.26 4.77 11.20
N GLY A 55 6.74 4.13 12.27
CA GLY A 55 6.78 2.67 12.38
C GLY A 55 5.38 2.06 12.29
N THR A 56 4.39 2.67 12.95
CA THR A 56 2.98 2.24 12.87
C THR A 56 2.46 2.37 11.43
N LEU A 57 2.76 3.49 10.75
CA LEU A 57 2.38 3.66 9.33
C LEU A 57 2.98 2.57 8.44
N LEU A 58 4.26 2.22 8.63
CA LEU A 58 4.93 1.17 7.86
C LEU A 58 4.24 -0.18 8.07
N ILE A 59 3.93 -0.55 9.31
CA ILE A 59 3.26 -1.81 9.65
C ILE A 59 1.87 -1.86 9.03
N VAL A 60 1.07 -0.80 9.19
CA VAL A 60 -0.28 -0.73 8.63
C VAL A 60 -0.25 -0.78 7.10
N SER A 61 0.68 -0.06 6.46
CA SER A 61 0.82 -0.08 5.00
C SER A 61 1.17 -1.47 4.48
N ALA A 62 2.10 -2.17 5.14
CA ALA A 62 2.47 -3.54 4.78
C ALA A 62 1.27 -4.49 4.92
N ALA A 63 0.53 -4.41 6.04
CA ALA A 63 -0.65 -5.24 6.26
C ALA A 63 -1.71 -5.06 5.16
N VAL A 64 -1.99 -3.81 4.77
CA VAL A 64 -2.94 -3.50 3.68
C VAL A 64 -2.46 -4.06 2.34
N VAL A 65 -1.17 -3.88 1.99
CA VAL A 65 -0.59 -4.39 0.74
C VAL A 65 -0.68 -5.93 0.67
N LEU A 66 -0.35 -6.62 1.77
CA LEU A 66 -0.39 -8.08 1.84
C LEU A 66 -1.83 -8.60 1.74
N ALA A 67 -2.78 -7.97 2.44
CA ALA A 67 -4.19 -8.34 2.40
C ALA A 67 -4.81 -8.16 1.00
N GLN A 68 -4.34 -7.16 0.25
CA GLN A 68 -4.88 -6.82 -1.06
C GLN A 68 -4.36 -7.73 -2.19
N TYR A 69 -3.14 -8.25 -2.06
CA TYR A 69 -2.50 -9.07 -3.10
C TYR A 69 -3.37 -10.19 -3.69
N PRO A 70 -4.00 -11.08 -2.90
CA PRO A 70 -4.78 -12.19 -3.46
C PRO A 70 -5.97 -11.68 -4.28
N LEU A 71 -6.59 -10.57 -3.86
CA LEU A 71 -7.73 -9.97 -4.55
C LEU A 71 -7.33 -9.41 -5.92
N ILE A 72 -6.19 -8.71 -6.01
CA ILE A 72 -5.69 -8.14 -7.27
C ILE A 72 -5.27 -9.25 -8.25
N ASN A 73 -4.58 -10.28 -7.77
CA ASN A 73 -4.04 -11.31 -8.65
C ASN A 73 -5.05 -12.40 -9.03
N GLY A 74 -6.06 -12.65 -8.20
CA GLY A 74 -7.17 -13.53 -8.54
C GLY A 74 -8.10 -12.96 -9.61
N THR A 75 -8.00 -11.65 -9.89
CA THR A 75 -8.97 -10.94 -10.72
C THR A 75 -8.41 -10.60 -12.10
N ARG A 76 -9.08 -11.07 -13.16
CA ARG A 76 -8.70 -10.77 -14.55
C ARG A 76 -9.17 -9.40 -15.03
N ARG A 77 -10.30 -8.91 -14.52
CA ARG A 77 -10.92 -7.64 -14.96
C ARG A 77 -10.15 -6.45 -14.39
N TRP A 78 -9.55 -5.65 -15.27
CA TRP A 78 -8.73 -4.48 -14.90
C TRP A 78 -9.48 -3.47 -14.01
N LEU A 79 -10.72 -3.13 -14.35
CA LEU A 79 -11.56 -2.22 -13.55
C LEU A 79 -11.74 -2.71 -12.11
N VAL A 80 -11.87 -4.02 -11.90
CA VAL A 80 -12.03 -4.59 -10.56
C VAL A 80 -10.70 -4.54 -9.78
N ARG A 81 -9.55 -4.65 -10.46
CA ARG A 81 -8.24 -4.45 -9.82
C ARG A 81 -8.04 -3.02 -9.34
N ILE A 82 -8.45 -2.04 -10.16
CA ILE A 82 -8.45 -0.62 -9.76
C ILE A 82 -9.35 -0.41 -8.54
N LEU A 83 -10.55 -0.99 -8.55
CA LEU A 83 -11.47 -0.87 -7.42
C LEU A 83 -10.85 -1.44 -6.13
N TYR A 84 -10.18 -2.60 -6.18
CA TYR A 84 -9.46 -3.12 -5.02
C TYR A 84 -8.34 -2.19 -4.55
N PHE A 85 -7.57 -1.59 -5.48
CA PHE A 85 -6.53 -0.62 -5.14
C PHE A 85 -7.10 0.63 -4.49
N TYR A 86 -8.23 1.10 -4.99
CA TYR A 86 -8.97 2.22 -4.42
C TYR A 86 -9.49 1.91 -3.02
N LEU A 87 -10.16 0.78 -2.83
CA LEU A 87 -10.68 0.38 -1.51
C LEU A 87 -9.56 0.19 -0.48
N SER A 88 -8.42 -0.37 -0.88
CA SER A 88 -7.25 -0.50 -0.01
C SER A 88 -6.64 0.84 0.38
N MET A 89 -6.54 1.79 -0.56
CA MET A 89 -6.12 3.16 -0.26
C MET A 89 -7.08 3.81 0.75
N VAL A 90 -8.39 3.73 0.53
CA VAL A 90 -9.41 4.29 1.44
C VAL A 90 -9.32 3.63 2.82
N ALA A 91 -9.17 2.31 2.88
CA ALA A 91 -9.02 1.59 4.15
C ALA A 91 -7.75 2.01 4.90
N PHE A 92 -6.61 2.08 4.21
CA PHE A 92 -5.36 2.57 4.77
C PHE A 92 -5.50 3.98 5.34
N LEU A 93 -5.99 4.93 4.53
CA LEU A 93 -6.19 6.31 4.94
C LEU A 93 -7.20 6.44 6.09
N SER A 94 -8.20 5.56 6.13
CA SER A 94 -9.18 5.55 7.23
C SER A 94 -8.55 5.15 8.55
N ILE A 95 -7.73 4.09 8.56
CA ILE A 95 -6.97 3.64 9.73
C ILE A 95 -6.01 4.74 10.17
N VAL A 96 -5.27 5.34 9.23
CA VAL A 96 -4.34 6.42 9.51
C VAL A 96 -5.07 7.63 10.11
N GLY A 97 -6.16 8.09 9.50
CA GLY A 97 -6.95 9.20 10.01
C GLY A 97 -7.49 8.95 11.41
N LEU A 98 -7.92 7.72 11.70
CA LEU A 98 -8.40 7.32 13.03
C LEU A 98 -7.28 7.31 14.08
N ILE A 99 -6.08 6.84 13.72
CA ILE A 99 -4.90 6.88 14.60
C ILE A 99 -4.50 8.34 14.88
N PHE A 100 -4.45 9.18 13.85
CA PHE A 100 -4.07 10.61 13.98
C PHE A 100 -5.02 11.40 14.88
N SER A 101 -6.31 11.13 14.77
CA SER A 101 -7.35 11.84 15.52
C SER A 101 -7.66 11.19 16.86
N TRP A 102 -6.97 10.10 17.24
CA TRP A 102 -7.30 9.31 18.42
C TRP A 102 -7.30 10.15 19.70
N ASN A 103 -6.31 11.02 19.85
CA ASN A 103 -6.13 11.93 20.99
C ASN A 103 -6.03 13.41 20.56
N ALA A 104 -6.35 13.72 19.31
CA ALA A 104 -6.30 15.09 18.79
C ALA A 104 -7.71 15.66 18.64
N ALA A 105 -7.86 16.97 18.87
CA ALA A 105 -9.05 17.69 18.48
C ALA A 105 -9.05 17.87 16.96
N VAL A 106 -10.20 17.67 16.32
CA VAL A 106 -10.36 17.83 14.86
C VAL A 106 -11.58 18.70 14.61
N GLY A 107 -11.38 19.81 13.90
CA GLY A 107 -12.44 20.80 13.66
C GLY A 107 -12.95 21.39 14.97
N SER A 108 -14.27 21.33 15.18
CA SER A 108 -14.94 21.75 16.42
C SER A 108 -15.10 20.61 17.44
N SER A 109 -14.65 19.39 17.11
CA SER A 109 -14.85 18.22 17.97
C SER A 109 -13.73 18.11 19.02
N PRO A 110 -14.07 17.81 20.29
CA PRO A 110 -13.06 17.69 21.34
C PRO A 110 -12.17 16.45 21.15
N ALA A 111 -10.93 16.54 21.65
CA ALA A 111 -9.97 15.45 21.60
C ALA A 111 -10.51 14.18 22.26
N GLY A 112 -10.22 13.02 21.66
CA GLY A 112 -10.67 11.72 22.18
C GLY A 112 -12.11 11.35 21.83
N SER A 113 -12.91 12.27 21.31
CA SER A 113 -14.30 12.00 20.92
C SER A 113 -14.39 11.18 19.62
N TRP A 114 -15.44 10.35 19.49
CA TRP A 114 -15.72 9.65 18.24
C TRP A 114 -15.99 10.60 17.07
N ALA A 115 -16.57 11.78 17.34
CA ALA A 115 -16.78 12.80 16.33
C ALA A 115 -15.45 13.30 15.73
N ALA A 116 -14.45 13.59 16.57
CA ALA A 116 -13.11 13.95 16.11
C ALA A 116 -12.45 12.83 15.31
N ARG A 117 -12.67 11.56 15.72
CA ARG A 117 -12.14 10.39 15.01
C ARG A 117 -12.70 10.24 13.60
N LEU A 118 -14.02 10.32 13.48
CA LEU A 118 -14.71 10.23 12.20
C LEU A 118 -14.37 11.42 11.29
N ASP A 119 -14.34 12.66 11.81
CA ASP A 119 -13.94 13.84 11.02
C ASP A 119 -12.49 13.72 10.54
N GLY A 120 -11.58 13.29 11.42
CA GLY A 120 -10.18 13.03 11.07
C GLY A 120 -10.02 11.98 9.96
N THR A 121 -10.76 10.87 10.06
CA THR A 121 -10.82 9.84 9.01
C THR A 121 -11.34 10.40 7.69
N VAL A 122 -12.46 11.13 7.70
CA VAL A 122 -13.06 11.71 6.48
C VAL A 122 -12.09 12.68 5.80
N ARG A 123 -11.47 13.59 6.57
CA ARG A 123 -10.48 14.53 6.03
C ARG A 123 -9.26 13.82 5.47
N MET A 124 -8.73 12.83 6.18
CA MET A 124 -7.57 12.06 5.72
C MET A 124 -7.87 11.33 4.40
N VAL A 125 -9.04 10.69 4.32
CA VAL A 125 -9.51 10.06 3.09
C VAL A 125 -9.67 11.10 1.99
N PHE A 126 -10.32 12.23 2.25
CA PHE A 126 -10.52 13.31 1.27
C PHE A 126 -9.20 13.83 0.72
N PHE A 127 -8.25 14.24 1.57
CA PHE A 127 -6.93 14.69 1.13
C PHE A 127 -6.17 13.59 0.38
N GLY A 128 -6.28 12.34 0.85
CA GLY A 128 -5.69 11.20 0.17
C GLY A 128 -6.30 10.93 -1.20
N HIS A 129 -7.54 11.37 -1.51
CA HIS A 129 -8.05 11.32 -2.88
C HIS A 129 -7.30 12.30 -3.79
N PHE A 130 -7.10 13.53 -3.34
CA PHE A 130 -6.40 14.55 -4.12
C PHE A 130 -4.95 14.15 -4.41
N LEU A 131 -4.28 13.52 -3.44
CA LEU A 131 -2.90 13.08 -3.60
C LEU A 131 -2.79 11.70 -4.26
N GLY A 132 -3.73 10.80 -3.97
CA GLY A 132 -3.69 9.39 -4.37
C GLY A 132 -4.25 9.14 -5.77
N LEU A 133 -5.36 9.76 -6.17
CA LEU A 133 -5.94 9.54 -7.50
C LEU A 133 -4.96 9.82 -8.65
N PRO A 134 -4.13 10.88 -8.61
CA PRO A 134 -3.11 11.10 -9.63
C PRO A 134 -2.03 10.01 -9.63
N ALA A 135 -1.75 9.36 -8.50
CA ALA A 135 -0.74 8.31 -8.40
C ALA A 135 -1.21 6.96 -8.97
N PHE A 136 -2.52 6.71 -9.03
CA PHE A 136 -3.09 5.42 -9.48
C PHE A 136 -2.66 5.00 -10.90
N PRO A 137 -2.72 5.88 -11.92
CA PRO A 137 -2.25 5.54 -13.26
C PRO A 137 -0.79 5.11 -13.30
N PHE A 138 0.08 5.75 -12.51
CA PHE A 138 1.50 5.42 -12.45
C PHE A 138 1.73 4.06 -11.78
N ILE A 139 0.98 3.75 -10.72
CA ILE A 139 1.09 2.48 -10.00
C ILE A 139 0.57 1.32 -10.87
N ASP A 140 -0.53 1.53 -11.58
CA ASP A 140 -1.05 0.52 -12.50
C ASP A 140 -0.10 0.30 -13.69
N LEU A 141 0.45 1.37 -14.27
CA LEU A 141 1.47 1.30 -15.32
C LEU A 141 2.71 0.53 -14.85
N ALA A 142 3.22 0.83 -13.65
CA ALA A 142 4.36 0.12 -13.07
C ALA A 142 4.03 -1.38 -12.90
N ASN A 143 2.86 -1.70 -12.35
CA ASN A 143 2.40 -3.09 -12.21
C ASN A 143 2.25 -3.81 -13.55
N TRP A 144 1.81 -3.11 -14.59
CA TRP A 144 1.70 -3.64 -15.95
C TRP A 144 3.08 -3.91 -16.57
N MET A 145 4.00 -2.94 -16.51
CA MET A 145 5.39 -3.09 -16.98
C MET A 145 6.11 -4.25 -16.27
N LEU A 146 5.84 -4.42 -14.98
CA LEU A 146 6.39 -5.53 -14.23
C LEU A 146 5.82 -6.86 -14.67
N ARG A 147 4.51 -6.96 -14.90
CA ARG A 147 3.95 -8.18 -15.48
C ARG A 147 4.58 -8.49 -16.83
N SER A 148 4.73 -7.51 -17.72
CA SER A 148 5.33 -7.78 -19.04
C SER A 148 6.76 -8.30 -18.90
N ILE A 149 7.61 -7.69 -18.06
CA ILE A 149 8.98 -8.17 -17.82
C ILE A 149 8.98 -9.59 -17.23
N LEU A 150 8.11 -9.86 -16.24
CA LEU A 150 8.06 -11.13 -15.52
C LEU A 150 7.53 -12.30 -16.36
N PHE A 151 6.66 -12.02 -17.34
CA PHE A 151 6.08 -13.05 -18.21
C PHE A 151 6.79 -13.18 -19.55
N TYR A 152 7.65 -12.22 -19.94
CA TYR A 152 8.47 -12.31 -21.16
C TYR A 152 9.59 -13.36 -21.04
N GLU A 153 10.03 -13.71 -19.83
CA GLU A 153 11.10 -14.71 -19.60
C GLU A 153 10.67 -16.18 -19.76
N SER A 154 9.44 -16.47 -20.20
CA SER A 154 9.01 -17.86 -20.46
C SER A 154 8.63 -18.11 -21.92
N PRO A 155 9.51 -17.92 -22.93
CA PRO A 155 9.40 -18.72 -24.13
C PRO A 155 9.70 -20.17 -23.71
N SER A 156 8.69 -21.02 -23.85
CA SER A 156 8.83 -22.47 -23.78
C SER A 156 10.02 -22.89 -24.66
N LYS A 157 11.13 -23.29 -24.03
CA LYS A 157 12.18 -24.05 -24.73
C LYS A 157 11.67 -25.43 -25.20
N GLY A 158 10.39 -25.76 -24.99
CA GLY A 158 9.76 -27.01 -25.43
C GLY A 158 8.96 -26.91 -26.72
N ASP A 159 8.80 -25.73 -27.32
CA ASP A 159 7.98 -25.55 -28.53
C ASP A 159 8.84 -25.48 -29.82
N ALA A 160 10.15 -25.71 -29.72
CA ALA A 160 11.09 -25.69 -30.84
C ALA A 160 11.61 -27.10 -31.24
N GLU A 161 11.12 -28.17 -30.61
CA GLU A 161 11.51 -29.56 -30.90
C GLU A 161 10.29 -30.43 -31.28
N GLY A 162 9.37 -29.89 -32.08
CA GLY A 162 8.23 -30.62 -32.64
C GLY A 162 8.11 -30.41 -34.15
#